data_AF-A0A4V1ZVA0-F1
#
_entry.id   AF-A0A4V1ZVA0-F1
#
_cell.length_a   1.000
_cell.length_b   1.000
_cell.length_c   1.000
_cell.angle_alpha   90.00
_cell.angle_beta   90.00
_cell.angle_gamma   90.00
#
_symmetry.space_group_name_H-M   'P 1'
#
loop_
_entity.id
_entity.type
_entity.pdbx_description
1 polymer ?
#
loop_
_entity_poly.entity_id
_entity_poly.type
_entity_poly.pdbx_seq_one_letter_code
_entity_poly.pdbx_strand_id
1 'polypeptide(L)' 'MTTTYCFNQALSPTGALAEDFSYLSAERDFMTPDGRLVPRALGEAALRQRTALLVGGLLVGFWPSQL' A
#
# COMPACT_ATOMS: atom_id res chain seq x y z
N MET A 1 -15.44 26.84 -19.30
CA MET A 1 -14.00 26.55 -19.41
C MET A 1 -13.32 27.03 -18.14
N THR A 2 -12.75 26.06 -17.42
CA THR A 2 -11.73 26.07 -16.35
C THR A 2 -11.79 27.12 -15.23
N THR A 3 -12.23 26.65 -14.07
CA THR A 3 -12.18 27.30 -12.76
C THR A 3 -10.74 27.32 -12.22
N THR A 4 -10.22 28.50 -11.91
CA THR A 4 -8.92 28.69 -11.24
C THR A 4 -9.02 28.24 -9.79
N TYR A 5 -8.26 27.21 -9.40
CA TYR A 5 -8.23 26.67 -8.04
C TYR A 5 -7.19 27.44 -7.21
N CYS A 6 -7.64 28.27 -6.27
CA CYS A 6 -6.77 28.99 -5.35
C CYS A 6 -6.31 28.05 -4.21
N PHE A 7 -5.05 27.62 -4.30
CA PHE A 7 -4.36 26.86 -3.26
C PHE A 7 -3.85 27.81 -2.17
N ASN A 8 -4.57 27.92 -1.05
CA ASN A 8 -4.13 28.64 0.15
C ASN A 8 -4.84 28.10 1.40
N GLN A 9 -4.36 27.02 2.02
CA GLN A 9 -4.68 26.73 3.42
C GLN A 9 -3.48 26.07 4.12
N ALA A 10 -2.60 26.92 4.66
CA ALA A 10 -1.64 26.55 5.68
C ALA A 10 -2.37 26.38 7.01
N LEU A 11 -2.32 25.20 7.62
CA LEU A 11 -2.81 24.93 8.98
C LEU A 11 -1.70 24.22 9.78
N SER A 12 -1.46 24.77 10.96
CA SER A 12 -0.36 24.55 11.91
C SER A 12 0.01 23.10 12.26
N PRO A 13 1.29 22.82 12.61
CA PRO A 13 1.76 21.52 13.06
C PRO A 13 1.70 21.44 14.60
N THR A 14 0.54 21.19 15.21
CA THR A 14 0.49 20.89 16.65
C THR A 14 -0.73 20.03 16.98
N GLY A 15 -0.52 18.75 17.28
CA GLY A 15 -1.42 18.03 18.19
C GLY A 15 -2.24 16.84 17.67
N ALA A 16 -1.82 16.10 16.64
CA ALA A 16 -2.54 14.87 16.22
C ALA A 16 -1.58 13.72 15.85
N LEU A 17 -0.68 13.31 16.74
CA LEU A 17 0.14 12.10 16.57
C LEU A 17 -0.60 10.85 17.07
N ALA A 18 -1.80 10.65 16.56
CA ALA A 18 -2.48 9.36 16.52
C ALA A 18 -3.27 9.32 15.23
N GLU A 19 -2.56 9.56 14.12
CA GLU A 19 -3.09 9.25 12.80
C GLU A 19 -3.43 7.76 12.84
N ASP A 20 -4.72 7.49 12.68
CA ASP A 20 -5.30 6.17 12.58
C ASP A 20 -4.72 5.52 11.31
N PHE A 21 -3.52 4.97 11.41
CA PHE A 21 -2.81 4.33 10.30
C PHE A 21 -3.48 3.01 9.90
N SER A 22 -4.62 2.66 10.50
CA SER A 22 -5.42 1.49 10.15
C SER A 22 -5.89 1.54 8.69
N TYR A 23 -6.13 2.73 8.13
CA TYR A 23 -6.51 2.88 6.71
C TYR A 23 -5.35 2.60 5.75
N LEU A 24 -4.10 2.85 6.16
CA LEU A 24 -2.93 2.55 5.32
C LEU A 24 -2.69 1.03 5.17
N SER A 25 -3.26 0.23 6.06
CA SER A 25 -3.04 -1.22 6.12
C SER A 25 -4.24 -2.04 5.62
N ALA A 26 -5.40 -1.42 5.37
CA ALA A 26 -6.65 -2.13 5.11
C ALA A 26 -6.82 -2.60 3.66
N GLU A 27 -6.21 -1.97 2.66
CA GLU A 27 -6.40 -2.33 1.25
C GLU A 27 -5.13 -2.19 0.38
N ARG A 28 -3.95 -2.13 1.00
CA ARG A 28 -2.74 -1.87 0.24
C ARG A 28 -2.25 -3.13 -0.47
N ASP A 29 -2.14 -3.04 -1.79
CA ASP A 29 -1.45 -4.04 -2.61
C ASP A 29 0.00 -4.20 -2.18
N PHE A 30 0.53 -5.40 -2.36
CA PHE A 30 1.94 -5.67 -2.07
C PHE A 30 2.82 -5.05 -3.14
N MET A 31 3.97 -4.50 -2.75
CA MET A 31 4.96 -4.03 -3.72
C MET A 31 6.10 -5.04 -3.82
N THR A 32 6.56 -5.33 -5.03
CA THR A 32 7.72 -6.19 -5.28
C THR A 32 9.00 -5.36 -5.36
N PRO A 33 10.20 -5.96 -5.22
CA PRO A 33 11.46 -5.24 -5.35
C PRO A 33 11.68 -4.55 -6.70
N ASP A 34 11.06 -5.05 -7.77
CA ASP A 34 11.05 -4.43 -9.10
C ASP A 34 9.97 -3.33 -9.25
N GLY A 35 9.27 -2.99 -8.16
CA GLY A 35 8.30 -1.90 -8.10
C GLY A 35 6.91 -2.24 -8.62
N ARG A 36 6.61 -3.52 -8.90
CA ARG A 36 5.27 -3.94 -9.31
C ARG A 36 4.34 -4.01 -8.12
N LEU A 37 3.08 -3.71 -8.37
CA LEU A 37 2.01 -3.94 -7.40
C LEU A 37 1.38 -5.30 -7.65
N VAL A 38 1.26 -6.08 -6.59
CA VAL A 38 0.63 -7.41 -6.56
C VAL A 38 -0.65 -7.29 -5.73
N PRO A 39 -1.81 -7.62 -6.31
CA PRO A 39 -3.08 -7.64 -5.61
C PRO A 39 -2.97 -8.34 -4.28
N ARG A 40 -3.52 -7.72 -3.22
CA ARG A 40 -3.48 -8.26 -1.86
C ARG A 40 -3.90 -9.74 -1.79
N ALA A 41 -4.99 -10.12 -2.46
CA ALA A 41 -5.48 -11.50 -2.44
C ALA A 41 -4.45 -12.51 -2.99
N LEU A 42 -3.69 -12.13 -4.02
CA LEU A 42 -2.64 -12.97 -4.61
C LEU A 42 -1.42 -13.05 -3.70
N GLY A 43 -0.98 -11.91 -3.16
CA GLY A 43 0.16 -11.88 -2.24
C GLY A 43 -0.14 -12.63 -0.94
N GLU A 44 -1.34 -12.48 -0.38
CA GLU A 44 -1.78 -13.24 0.80
C GLU A 44 -1.88 -14.74 0.50
N ALA A 45 -2.39 -15.14 -0.67
CA ALA A 45 -2.42 -16.54 -1.07
C ALA A 45 -0.99 -17.12 -1.15
N ALA A 46 -0.06 -16.39 -1.74
CA ALA A 46 1.34 -16.80 -1.84
C ALA A 46 2.06 -16.86 -0.47
N LEU A 47 1.78 -15.92 0.43
CA LEU A 47 2.28 -15.94 1.80
C LEU A 47 1.71 -17.14 2.58
N ARG A 48 0.42 -17.43 2.43
CA ARG A 48 -0.23 -18.60 3.05
C ARG A 48 0.33 -19.91 2.53
N GLN A 49 0.64 -19.99 1.23
CA GLN A 49 1.25 -21.15 0.59
C GLN A 49 2.76 -21.25 0.83
N ARG A 50 3.38 -20.25 1.48
CA ARG A 50 4.83 -20.15 1.72
C ARG A 50 5.64 -20.16 0.42
N THR A 51 5.05 -19.68 -0.68
CA THR A 51 5.73 -19.50 -1.97
C THR A 51 6.28 -18.08 -2.13
N ALA A 52 5.83 -17.15 -1.28
CA ALA A 52 6.37 -15.80 -1.17
C ALA A 52 6.61 -15.42 0.30
N LEU A 53 7.42 -14.37 0.50
CA LEU A 53 7.80 -13.81 1.80
C LEU A 53 7.81 -12.27 1.71
N LEU A 54 7.67 -11.60 2.85
CA LEU A 54 7.85 -10.16 2.96
C LEU A 54 9.27 -9.84 3.44
N VAL A 55 10.01 -9.06 2.65
CA VAL A 55 11.35 -8.57 2.98
C VAL A 55 11.32 -7.04 2.96
N GLY A 56 11.47 -6.41 4.13
CA GLY A 56 11.40 -4.95 4.24
C GLY A 56 10.05 -4.36 3.79
N GLY A 57 8.96 -5.13 3.89
CA GLY A 57 7.64 -4.74 3.40
C GLY A 57 7.39 -5.02 1.91
N LEU A 58 8.36 -5.62 1.21
CA LEU A 58 8.24 -5.98 -0.21
C LEU A 58 7.97 -7.48 -0.37
N LEU A 59 7.07 -7.83 -1.28
CA LEU A 59 6.73 -9.22 -1.59
C LEU A 59 7.76 -9.83 -2.54
N VAL A 60 8.36 -10.93 -2.11
CA VAL A 60 9.41 -11.65 -2.84
C VAL A 60 9.03 -13.12 -2.94
N GLY A 61 9.08 -13.69 -4.14
CA GLY A 61 8.83 -15.10 -4.38
C GLY A 61 7.91 -15.31 -5.57
N PHE A 62 7.10 -16.35 -5.49
CA PHE A 62 6.16 -16.74 -6.55
C PHE A 62 4.72 -16.62 -6.07
N TRP A 63 3.89 -15.98 -6.87
CA TRP A 63 2.44 -15.86 -6.66
C TRP A 63 1.70 -16.23 -7.95
N PRO A 64 0.49 -16.80 -7.83
CA PRO A 64 -0.31 -17.10 -9.00
C PRO A 64 -0.74 -15.80 -9.70
N SER A 65 -0.90 -15.87 -11.02
CA SER A 65 -1.41 -14.74 -11.83
C SER A 65 -2.94 -14.68 -11.83
N GLN A 66 -3.62 -15.73 -11.37
CA GLN A 66 -5.09 -15.86 -11.28
C GLN A 66 -5.45 -16.73 -10.06
N LEU A 67 -6.55 -16.39 -9.37
CA LEU A 67 -7.09 -17.16 -8.24
C LEU A 67 -8.02 -18.27 -8.69
#